data_AF-A0A960NPZ0-F1
#
_entry.id   AF-A0A960NPZ0-F1
#
_cell.length_a   1.000
_cell.length_b   1.000
_cell.length_c   1.000
_cell.angle_alpha   90.00
_cell.angle_beta   90.00
_cell.angle_gamma   90.00
#
_symmetry.space_group_name_H-M   'P 1'
#
loop_
_entity.id
_entity.type
_entity.pdbx_description
1 polymer ?
#
loop_
_entity_poly.entity_id
_entity_poly.type
_entity_poly.pdbx_seq_one_letter_code
_entity_poly.pdbx_strand_id
1 'polypeptide(L)'
;MSMESSDPAAELDDLLALIKTGQLFAVQQWITDGRSLRPEGETEAIEDSRRCPLRQAVRSGFHSMVDVLVGAGGWPQAVLDEAYDQASSVHRPDIANLLRAHGATLQALDFAEVCRSMNQTFMEEALRGGCSPTRENAFAQALVTTGAARPLLSFLRKMRGEFPDLDNQAALALAQAASRGKARVASLLVWAGADPMREVPYELEDDNWDFSDSENRLSTTPAEAAIGSGKVEIVKALKLKPTVSQARELLDRMWRPSRELVRAIIDILPEKNLNVSERGSCPALEEIVKRGRPWSYGRLSPEKENENAIEAMEELLDAGARWNPPPDDLRYIRRCLIEHDPLHVVRVVRLLLYTPGACDSQSVLELCRTPTIRQRIHAGDVELWNELTALAKKR
;
A
#
# COMPACT_ATOMS: atom_id res chain seq x y z
N MET A 1 -9.62 -45.93 48.65
CA MET A 1 -8.51 -45.44 47.83
C MET A 1 -9.01 -44.20 47.13
N SER A 2 -8.69 -43.04 47.68
CA SER A 2 -9.02 -41.75 47.06
C SER A 2 -8.19 -41.66 45.78
N MET A 3 -8.83 -41.67 44.62
CA MET A 3 -8.17 -41.25 43.38
C MET A 3 -7.80 -39.78 43.59
N GLU A 4 -6.52 -39.51 43.82
CA GLU A 4 -5.97 -38.17 43.70
C GLU A 4 -6.38 -37.68 42.31
N SER A 5 -7.26 -36.67 42.27
CA SER A 5 -7.62 -35.96 41.06
C SER A 5 -6.37 -35.24 40.60
N SER A 6 -5.56 -35.94 39.80
CA SER A 6 -4.42 -35.37 39.08
C SER A 6 -4.91 -34.13 38.33
N ASP A 7 -4.19 -33.03 38.47
CA ASP A 7 -4.52 -31.77 37.82
C ASP A 7 -4.43 -31.95 36.29
N PRO A 8 -5.53 -31.79 35.53
CA PRO A 8 -5.54 -31.99 34.08
C PRO A 8 -4.50 -31.13 33.34
N ALA A 9 -4.13 -29.98 33.88
CA ALA A 9 -3.09 -29.13 33.32
C ALA A 9 -1.69 -29.76 33.45
N ALA A 10 -1.40 -30.40 34.59
CA ALA A 10 -0.14 -31.09 34.81
C ALA A 10 0.00 -32.33 33.90
N GLU A 11 -1.10 -33.08 33.70
CA GLU A 11 -1.11 -34.21 32.77
C GLU A 11 -0.84 -33.80 31.33
N LEU A 12 -1.38 -32.65 30.89
CA LEU A 12 -1.10 -32.12 29.56
C LEU A 12 0.37 -31.70 29.39
N ASP A 13 0.95 -31.06 30.42
CA ASP A 13 2.36 -30.66 30.41
C ASP A 13 3.29 -31.89 30.32
N ASP A 14 2.93 -33.01 30.99
CA ASP A 14 3.62 -34.29 30.88
C ASP A 14 3.55 -34.85 29.45
N LEU A 15 2.36 -34.87 28.82
CA LEU A 15 2.21 -35.29 27.42
C LEU A 15 3.05 -34.42 26.47
N LEU A 16 3.06 -33.10 26.67
CA LEU A 16 3.88 -32.19 25.87
C LEU A 16 5.38 -32.47 26.04
N ALA A 17 5.83 -32.84 27.25
CA ALA A 17 7.21 -33.25 27.49
C ALA A 17 7.56 -34.55 26.76
N LEU A 18 6.66 -35.54 26.74
CA LEU A 18 6.83 -36.78 25.97
C LEU A 18 6.96 -36.49 24.46
N ILE A 19 6.12 -35.60 23.92
CA ILE A 19 6.16 -35.21 22.50
C ILE A 19 7.45 -34.46 22.18
N LYS A 20 7.84 -33.49 23.02
CA LYS A 20 9.09 -32.73 22.84
C LYS A 20 10.33 -33.63 22.84
N THR A 21 10.32 -34.68 23.66
CA THR A 21 11.42 -35.64 23.76
C THR A 21 11.34 -36.80 22.75
N GLY A 22 10.28 -36.84 21.92
CA GLY A 22 10.13 -37.86 20.87
C GLY A 22 9.80 -39.27 21.38
N GLN A 23 9.22 -39.40 22.58
CA GLN A 23 8.89 -40.69 23.19
C GLN A 23 7.59 -41.30 22.61
N LEU A 24 7.65 -41.73 21.35
CA LEU A 24 6.48 -42.23 20.60
C LEU A 24 5.70 -43.34 21.33
N PHE A 25 6.40 -44.33 21.88
CA PHE A 25 5.75 -45.45 22.59
C PHE A 25 5.04 -45.01 23.87
N ALA A 26 5.59 -44.02 24.59
CA ALA A 26 4.93 -43.47 25.76
C ALA A 26 3.65 -42.73 25.39
N VAL A 27 3.65 -42.00 24.27
CA VAL A 27 2.44 -41.34 23.74
C VAL A 27 1.41 -42.36 23.26
N GLN A 28 1.81 -43.45 22.61
CA GLN A 28 0.90 -44.54 22.25
C GLN A 28 0.26 -45.20 23.48
N GLN A 29 1.04 -45.43 24.53
CA GLN A 29 0.52 -45.94 25.79
C GLN A 29 -0.45 -44.94 26.43
N TRP A 30 -0.13 -43.64 26.42
CA TRP A 30 -1.02 -42.57 26.90
C TRP A 30 -2.39 -42.62 26.23
N ILE A 31 -2.44 -42.81 24.91
CA ILE A 31 -3.67 -42.95 24.13
C ILE A 31 -4.40 -44.26 24.48
N THR A 32 -3.67 -45.37 24.60
CA THR A 32 -4.22 -46.69 24.94
C THR A 32 -4.88 -46.70 26.32
N ASP A 33 -4.31 -45.93 27.26
CA ASP A 33 -4.84 -45.75 28.62
C ASP A 33 -6.11 -44.87 28.65
N GLY A 34 -6.54 -44.33 27.51
CA GLY A 34 -7.71 -43.45 27.39
C GLY A 34 -7.51 -42.07 28.03
N ARG A 35 -6.26 -41.66 28.26
CA ARG A 35 -5.95 -40.33 28.82
C ARG A 35 -6.25 -39.26 27.78
N SER A 36 -6.65 -38.08 28.26
CA SER A 36 -7.01 -36.98 27.36
C SER A 36 -5.81 -36.50 26.55
N LEU A 37 -6.05 -36.19 25.27
CA LEU A 37 -5.12 -35.47 24.39
C LEU A 37 -5.38 -33.96 24.37
N ARG A 38 -6.39 -33.51 25.12
CA ARG A 38 -6.91 -32.14 25.09
C ARG A 38 -7.18 -31.62 26.51
N PRO A 39 -6.96 -30.33 26.77
CA PRO A 39 -7.50 -29.70 27.98
C PRO A 39 -9.03 -29.81 27.99
N GLU A 40 -9.60 -30.15 29.15
CA GLU A 40 -11.06 -30.24 29.32
C GLU A 40 -11.68 -28.83 29.27
N GLY A 41 -12.79 -28.67 28.53
CA GLY A 41 -13.55 -27.42 28.48
C GLY A 41 -13.18 -26.44 27.35
N GLU A 42 -12.19 -26.74 26.52
CA GLU A 42 -11.78 -25.88 25.40
C GLU A 42 -12.43 -26.33 24.09
N THR A 43 -13.62 -25.78 23.79
CA THR A 43 -14.38 -26.16 22.59
C THR A 43 -13.99 -25.41 21.33
N GLU A 44 -13.39 -24.21 21.37
CA GLU A 44 -13.30 -23.39 20.14
C GLU A 44 -12.00 -22.60 19.89
N ALA A 45 -11.19 -22.29 20.90
CA ALA A 45 -9.90 -21.63 20.68
C ALA A 45 -8.90 -22.01 21.78
N ILE A 46 -7.87 -22.77 21.42
CA ILE A 46 -6.69 -22.89 22.28
C ILE A 46 -5.99 -21.54 22.20
N GLU A 47 -6.32 -20.60 23.10
CA GLU A 47 -5.63 -19.30 23.19
C GLU A 47 -4.13 -19.49 23.35
N ASP A 48 -3.70 -20.58 23.99
CA ASP A 48 -2.29 -20.98 24.07
C ASP A 48 -1.93 -22.05 23.03
N SER A 49 -1.68 -21.63 21.79
CA SER A 49 -1.16 -22.47 20.70
C SER A 49 0.10 -23.29 21.05
N ARG A 50 0.75 -23.02 22.19
CA ARG A 50 1.92 -23.78 22.69
C ARG A 50 1.53 -25.04 23.45
N ARG A 51 0.28 -25.15 23.90
CA ARG A 51 -0.23 -26.30 24.66
C ARG A 51 -0.92 -27.38 23.83
N CYS A 52 -1.07 -27.17 22.52
CA CYS A 52 -1.64 -28.17 21.63
C CYS A 52 -0.64 -29.31 21.32
N PRO A 53 -0.90 -30.58 21.72
CA PRO A 53 0.00 -31.70 21.47
C PRO A 53 0.29 -31.93 19.98
N LEU A 54 -0.73 -31.81 19.13
CA LEU A 54 -0.58 -31.98 17.68
C LEU A 54 0.35 -30.92 17.07
N ARG A 55 0.15 -29.63 17.40
CA ARG A 55 1.04 -28.55 16.94
C ARG A 55 2.46 -28.75 17.43
N GLN A 56 2.63 -29.17 18.68
CA GLN A 56 3.96 -29.47 19.22
C GLN A 56 4.64 -30.62 18.46
N ALA A 57 3.91 -31.66 18.09
CA ALA A 57 4.44 -32.77 17.29
C ALA A 57 4.84 -32.31 15.87
N VAL A 58 4.04 -31.44 15.23
CA VAL A 58 4.37 -30.82 13.94
C VAL A 58 5.63 -29.95 14.06
N ARG A 59 5.71 -29.08 15.08
CA ARG A 59 6.91 -28.24 15.37
C ARG A 59 8.16 -29.08 15.56
N SER A 60 8.05 -30.19 16.29
CA SER A 60 9.16 -31.12 16.51
C SER A 60 9.50 -31.94 15.27
N GLY A 61 8.64 -31.95 14.24
CA GLY A 61 8.89 -32.61 12.97
C GLY A 61 8.79 -34.14 13.00
N PHE A 62 8.15 -34.71 14.02
CA PHE A 62 8.03 -36.16 14.19
C PHE A 62 6.83 -36.71 13.42
N HIS A 63 7.04 -37.15 12.18
CA HIS A 63 5.97 -37.69 11.31
C HIS A 63 5.14 -38.79 12.00
N SER A 64 5.78 -39.81 12.56
CA SER A 64 5.08 -40.91 13.25
C SER A 64 4.31 -40.45 14.50
N MET A 65 4.79 -39.41 15.18
CA MET A 65 4.07 -38.83 16.32
C MET A 65 2.80 -38.12 15.84
N VAL A 66 2.90 -37.34 14.76
CA VAL A 66 1.73 -36.71 14.13
C VAL A 66 0.73 -37.78 13.72
N ASP A 67 1.17 -38.85 13.04
CA ASP A 67 0.32 -39.96 12.57
C ASP A 67 -0.44 -40.64 13.71
N VAL A 68 0.26 -40.97 14.81
CA VAL A 68 -0.36 -41.51 16.02
C VAL A 68 -1.39 -40.56 16.63
N LEU A 69 -1.06 -39.26 16.72
CA LEU A 69 -1.95 -38.26 17.32
C LEU A 69 -3.20 -38.03 16.45
N VAL A 70 -3.06 -37.89 15.13
CA VAL A 70 -4.23 -37.69 14.24
C VAL A 70 -5.05 -38.96 14.07
N GLY A 71 -4.41 -40.14 14.12
CA GLY A 71 -5.06 -41.45 14.09
C GLY A 71 -5.91 -41.74 15.33
N ALA A 72 -5.54 -41.19 16.49
CA ALA A 72 -6.38 -41.23 17.69
C ALA A 72 -7.70 -40.44 17.53
N GLY A 73 -7.75 -39.51 16.57
CA GLY A 73 -8.96 -38.80 16.16
C GLY A 73 -9.45 -37.74 17.15
N GLY A 74 -10.64 -37.20 16.88
CA GLY A 74 -11.32 -36.24 17.75
C GLY A 74 -10.80 -34.80 17.70
N TRP A 75 -9.88 -34.47 16.80
CA TRP A 75 -9.39 -33.10 16.63
C TRP A 75 -10.44 -32.19 15.96
N PRO A 76 -10.68 -30.98 16.50
CA PRO A 76 -11.46 -29.98 15.78
C PRO A 76 -10.81 -29.64 14.44
N GLN A 77 -11.61 -29.37 13.41
CA GLN A 77 -11.12 -29.04 12.07
C GLN A 77 -10.11 -27.89 12.10
N ALA A 78 -10.39 -26.83 12.87
CA ALA A 78 -9.50 -25.68 13.03
C ALA A 78 -8.10 -26.07 13.56
N VAL A 79 -7.99 -27.11 14.39
CA VAL A 79 -6.70 -27.58 14.91
C VAL A 79 -5.94 -28.38 13.85
N LEU A 80 -6.62 -29.20 13.05
CA LEU A 80 -6.02 -29.92 11.91
C LEU A 80 -5.53 -28.94 10.84
N ASP A 81 -6.35 -27.94 10.54
CA ASP A 81 -6.10 -26.88 9.58
C ASP A 81 -4.90 -26.01 9.99
N GLU A 82 -4.81 -25.58 11.26
CA GLU A 82 -3.64 -24.85 11.76
C GLU A 82 -2.38 -25.73 11.81
N ALA A 83 -2.51 -27.00 12.20
CA ALA A 83 -1.38 -27.93 12.14
C ALA A 83 -0.88 -28.13 10.70
N TYR A 84 -1.79 -28.10 9.71
CA TYR A 84 -1.48 -28.24 8.30
C TYR A 84 -0.79 -27.00 7.72
N ASP A 85 -1.29 -25.82 8.07
CA ASP A 85 -0.64 -24.55 7.76
C ASP A 85 0.78 -24.49 8.36
N GLN A 86 0.90 -24.87 9.63
CA GLN A 86 2.18 -24.94 10.31
C GLN A 86 3.16 -25.92 9.66
N ALA A 87 2.71 -27.12 9.28
CA ALA A 87 3.55 -28.10 8.58
C ALA A 87 4.04 -27.55 7.22
N SER A 88 3.19 -26.77 6.54
CA SER A 88 3.49 -26.16 5.26
C SER A 88 4.52 -25.03 5.39
N SER A 89 4.39 -24.15 6.40
CA SER A 89 5.33 -23.05 6.66
C SER A 89 6.73 -23.52 7.07
N VAL A 90 6.85 -24.67 7.75
CA VAL A 90 8.15 -25.28 8.06
C VAL A 90 8.68 -26.20 6.94
N HIS A 91 8.05 -26.18 5.76
CA HIS A 91 8.43 -26.96 4.58
C HIS A 91 8.52 -28.48 4.83
N ARG A 92 7.53 -29.04 5.54
CA ARG A 92 7.42 -30.49 5.81
C ARG A 92 6.27 -31.12 5.00
N PRO A 93 6.48 -31.41 3.70
CA PRO A 93 5.43 -31.91 2.82
C PRO A 93 4.94 -33.31 3.23
N ASP A 94 5.77 -34.09 3.91
CA ASP A 94 5.41 -35.40 4.46
C ASP A 94 4.31 -35.26 5.53
N ILE A 95 4.52 -34.38 6.51
CA ILE A 95 3.55 -34.09 7.57
C ILE A 95 2.31 -33.39 7.01
N ALA A 96 2.50 -32.47 6.05
CA ALA A 96 1.39 -31.77 5.42
C ALA A 96 0.46 -32.74 4.66
N ASN A 97 1.04 -33.68 3.89
CA ASN A 97 0.27 -34.71 3.19
C ASN A 97 -0.48 -35.65 4.14
N LEU A 98 0.16 -36.01 5.26
CA LEU A 98 -0.47 -36.79 6.32
C LEU A 98 -1.69 -36.05 6.91
N LEU A 99 -1.54 -34.79 7.30
CA LEU A 99 -2.64 -33.98 7.84
C LEU A 99 -3.79 -33.83 6.82
N ARG A 100 -3.46 -33.65 5.53
CA ARG A 100 -4.45 -33.63 4.45
C ARG A 100 -5.19 -34.96 4.31
N ALA A 101 -4.49 -36.10 4.44
CA ALA A 101 -5.12 -37.42 4.43
C ALA A 101 -6.09 -37.63 5.60
N HIS A 102 -5.88 -36.90 6.70
CA HIS A 102 -6.76 -36.88 7.88
C HIS A 102 -7.78 -35.73 7.87
N GLY A 103 -8.01 -35.08 6.71
CA GLY A 103 -9.11 -34.14 6.51
C GLY A 103 -8.76 -32.66 6.68
N ALA A 104 -7.48 -32.29 6.87
CA ALA A 104 -7.09 -30.88 6.83
C ALA A 104 -7.38 -30.26 5.44
N THR A 105 -7.86 -29.01 5.43
CA THR A 105 -8.32 -28.33 4.22
C THR A 105 -7.28 -27.35 3.68
N LEU A 106 -7.26 -27.18 2.34
CA LEU A 106 -6.39 -26.19 1.68
C LEU A 106 -6.82 -24.75 1.97
N GLN A 107 -8.09 -24.52 2.30
CA GLN A 107 -8.64 -23.20 2.63
C GLN A 107 -7.93 -22.53 3.81
N ALA A 108 -7.42 -23.34 4.75
CA ALA A 108 -6.78 -22.83 5.95
C ALA A 108 -5.36 -22.30 5.73
N LEU A 109 -4.66 -22.74 4.67
CA LEU A 109 -3.27 -22.38 4.40
C LEU A 109 -3.08 -20.87 4.29
N ASP A 110 -1.99 -20.35 4.84
CA ASP A 110 -1.48 -19.02 4.52
C ASP A 110 -0.94 -19.00 3.10
N PHE A 111 -1.66 -18.30 2.22
CA PHE A 111 -1.28 -18.19 0.83
C PHE A 111 0.08 -17.51 0.64
N ALA A 112 0.56 -16.71 1.59
CA ALA A 112 1.88 -16.08 1.52
C ALA A 112 2.99 -17.11 1.71
N GLU A 113 2.84 -18.06 2.64
CA GLU A 113 3.72 -19.23 2.78
C GLU A 113 3.68 -20.13 1.54
N VAL A 114 2.47 -20.39 1.02
CA VAL A 114 2.30 -21.17 -0.22
C VAL A 114 3.08 -20.51 -1.36
N CYS A 115 3.02 -19.19 -1.50
CA CYS A 115 3.78 -18.43 -2.49
C CYS A 115 5.29 -18.47 -2.26
N ARG A 116 5.74 -18.49 -1.01
CA ARG A 116 7.18 -18.60 -0.67
C ARG A 116 7.79 -19.92 -1.11
N SER A 117 7.00 -20.99 -1.26
CA SER A 117 7.47 -22.26 -1.85
C SER A 117 7.92 -22.13 -3.31
N MET A 118 7.45 -21.10 -4.03
CA MET A 118 7.67 -20.89 -5.47
C MET A 118 7.22 -22.06 -6.38
N ASN A 119 6.44 -23.00 -5.84
CA ASN A 119 5.91 -24.14 -6.56
C ASN A 119 4.55 -23.78 -7.18
N GLN A 120 4.51 -23.54 -8.50
CA GLN A 120 3.29 -23.12 -9.19
C GLN A 120 2.17 -24.16 -9.11
N THR A 121 2.49 -25.44 -9.15
CA THR A 121 1.49 -26.51 -9.00
C THR A 121 0.83 -26.43 -7.63
N PHE A 122 1.62 -26.24 -6.56
CA PHE A 122 1.09 -26.12 -5.21
C PHE A 122 0.27 -24.84 -5.00
N MET A 123 0.73 -23.70 -5.54
CA MET A 123 -0.03 -22.44 -5.53
C MET A 123 -1.39 -22.59 -6.24
N GLU A 124 -1.44 -23.30 -7.38
CA GLU A 124 -2.67 -23.55 -8.12
C GLU A 124 -3.62 -24.48 -7.37
N GLU A 125 -3.09 -25.55 -6.78
CA GLU A 125 -3.86 -26.49 -5.95
C GLU A 125 -4.47 -25.77 -4.75
N ALA A 126 -3.68 -24.99 -4.01
CA ALA A 126 -4.15 -24.24 -2.85
C ALA A 126 -5.29 -23.27 -3.22
N LEU A 127 -5.10 -22.49 -4.28
CA LEU A 127 -6.07 -21.49 -4.73
C LEU A 127 -7.40 -22.15 -5.18
N ARG A 128 -7.33 -23.24 -5.96
CA ARG A 128 -8.52 -24.03 -6.35
C ARG A 128 -9.14 -24.78 -5.18
N GLY A 129 -8.35 -25.09 -4.15
CA GLY A 129 -8.78 -25.65 -2.88
C GLY A 129 -9.45 -24.65 -1.94
N GLY A 130 -9.66 -23.40 -2.36
CA GLY A 130 -10.34 -22.36 -1.59
C GLY A 130 -9.42 -21.53 -0.70
N CYS A 131 -8.09 -21.69 -0.80
CA CYS A 131 -7.15 -20.80 -0.10
C CYS A 131 -7.31 -19.37 -0.62
N SER A 132 -7.52 -18.41 0.29
CA SER A 132 -7.76 -17.03 -0.10
C SER A 132 -6.44 -16.29 -0.35
N PRO A 133 -6.21 -15.71 -1.55
CA PRO A 133 -5.02 -14.90 -1.82
C PRO A 133 -5.08 -13.51 -1.20
N THR A 134 -6.25 -13.08 -0.71
CA THR A 134 -6.50 -11.74 -0.14
C THR A 134 -6.47 -11.73 1.39
N ARG A 135 -6.56 -12.89 2.04
CA ARG A 135 -6.43 -12.99 3.51
C ARG A 135 -5.10 -12.37 3.92
N GLU A 136 -5.15 -11.34 4.76
CA GLU A 136 -3.97 -10.57 5.21
C GLU A 136 -3.11 -10.05 4.04
N ASN A 137 -3.71 -9.81 2.87
CA ASN A 137 -3.01 -9.42 1.65
C ASN A 137 -1.87 -10.38 1.25
N ALA A 138 -2.04 -11.68 1.53
CA ALA A 138 -1.01 -12.70 1.43
C ALA A 138 -0.26 -12.70 0.08
N PHE A 139 -0.98 -12.61 -1.04
CA PHE A 139 -0.34 -12.60 -2.36
C PHE A 139 0.46 -11.31 -2.62
N ALA A 140 -0.09 -10.15 -2.22
CA ALA A 140 0.63 -8.88 -2.33
C ALA A 140 1.90 -8.87 -1.46
N GLN A 141 1.82 -9.38 -0.23
CA GLN A 141 2.98 -9.55 0.65
C GLN A 141 4.06 -10.43 0.00
N ALA A 142 3.68 -11.57 -0.58
CA ALA A 142 4.61 -12.46 -1.27
C ALA A 142 5.30 -11.77 -2.47
N LEU A 143 4.55 -11.01 -3.28
CA LEU A 143 5.13 -10.24 -4.39
C LEU A 143 6.13 -9.18 -3.90
N VAL A 144 5.81 -8.44 -2.83
CA VAL A 144 6.66 -7.36 -2.31
C VAL A 144 7.93 -7.89 -1.64
N THR A 145 7.81 -8.94 -0.82
CA THR A 145 8.92 -9.53 -0.06
C THR A 145 9.93 -10.23 -0.97
N THR A 146 9.45 -10.93 -2.00
CA THR A 146 10.29 -11.67 -2.95
C THR A 146 10.82 -10.80 -4.09
N GLY A 147 10.40 -9.53 -4.16
CA GLY A 147 10.80 -8.60 -5.22
C GLY A 147 10.24 -8.96 -6.58
N ALA A 148 8.98 -9.42 -6.62
CA ALA A 148 8.28 -9.88 -7.83
C ALA A 148 9.03 -11.02 -8.53
N ALA A 149 9.28 -12.10 -7.79
CA ALA A 149 9.96 -13.28 -8.33
C ALA A 149 9.22 -13.85 -9.57
N ARG A 150 9.99 -14.32 -10.56
CA ARG A 150 9.47 -14.81 -11.84
C ARG A 150 8.38 -15.89 -11.71
N PRO A 151 8.46 -16.88 -10.80
CA PRO A 151 7.40 -17.86 -10.61
C PRO A 151 6.06 -17.22 -10.21
N LEU A 152 6.07 -16.24 -9.31
CA LEU A 152 4.84 -15.53 -8.88
C LEU A 152 4.23 -14.70 -10.01
N LEU A 153 5.05 -14.05 -10.83
CA LEU A 153 4.57 -13.29 -11.99
C LEU A 153 3.98 -14.21 -13.08
N SER A 154 4.62 -15.37 -13.30
CA SER A 154 4.09 -16.40 -14.20
C SER A 154 2.74 -16.92 -13.70
N PHE A 155 2.65 -17.20 -12.39
CA PHE A 155 1.43 -17.64 -11.73
C PHE A 155 0.30 -16.61 -11.84
N LEU A 156 0.56 -15.34 -11.50
CA LEU A 156 -0.40 -14.24 -11.65
C LEU A 156 -0.98 -14.18 -13.06
N ARG A 157 -0.12 -14.19 -14.09
CA ARG A 157 -0.55 -14.13 -15.49
C ARG A 157 -1.41 -15.32 -15.90
N LYS A 158 -1.12 -16.50 -15.37
CA LYS A 158 -1.86 -17.74 -15.68
C LYS A 158 -3.23 -17.74 -14.98
N MET A 159 -3.29 -17.34 -13.71
CA MET A 159 -4.45 -17.57 -12.86
C MET A 159 -5.42 -16.37 -12.77
N ARG A 160 -5.00 -15.17 -13.14
CA ARG A 160 -5.85 -13.95 -13.03
C ARG A 160 -7.18 -13.99 -13.77
N GLY A 161 -7.30 -14.79 -14.83
CA GLY A 161 -8.56 -14.95 -15.57
C GLY A 161 -9.60 -15.78 -14.80
N GLU A 162 -9.14 -16.69 -13.95
CA GLU A 162 -9.98 -17.55 -13.08
C GLU A 162 -10.18 -16.90 -11.70
N PHE A 163 -9.17 -16.17 -11.20
CA PHE A 163 -9.16 -15.57 -9.86
C PHE A 163 -8.88 -14.05 -9.94
N PRO A 164 -9.91 -13.20 -10.10
CA PRO A 164 -9.75 -11.75 -10.28
C PRO A 164 -9.16 -11.04 -9.05
N ASP A 165 -9.27 -11.63 -7.86
CA ASP A 165 -8.68 -11.11 -6.63
C ASP A 165 -7.14 -10.97 -6.71
N LEU A 166 -6.49 -11.79 -7.55
CA LEU A 166 -5.06 -11.67 -7.80
C LEU A 166 -4.70 -10.33 -8.45
N ASP A 167 -5.61 -9.72 -9.22
CA ASP A 167 -5.37 -8.41 -9.82
C ASP A 167 -5.41 -7.29 -8.75
N ASN A 168 -6.27 -7.41 -7.74
CA ASN A 168 -6.30 -6.48 -6.60
C ASN A 168 -5.00 -6.57 -5.80
N GLN A 169 -4.56 -7.80 -5.50
CA GLN A 169 -3.31 -8.05 -4.79
C GLN A 169 -2.08 -7.60 -5.59
N ALA A 170 -2.09 -7.77 -6.92
CA ALA A 170 -1.02 -7.29 -7.78
C ALA A 170 -0.97 -5.75 -7.84
N ALA A 171 -2.12 -5.07 -7.88
CA ALA A 171 -2.20 -3.61 -7.79
C ALA A 171 -1.72 -3.13 -6.41
N LEU A 172 -2.10 -3.80 -5.32
CA LEU A 172 -1.65 -3.44 -3.97
C LEU A 172 -0.14 -3.58 -3.81
N ALA A 173 0.44 -4.68 -4.32
CA ALA A 173 1.88 -4.86 -4.39
C ALA A 173 2.56 -3.78 -5.25
N LEU A 174 1.93 -3.35 -6.34
CA LEU A 174 2.43 -2.29 -7.22
C LEU A 174 2.42 -0.93 -6.51
N ALA A 175 1.36 -0.60 -5.78
CA ALA A 175 1.28 0.63 -4.98
C ALA A 175 2.38 0.66 -3.91
N GLN A 176 2.59 -0.46 -3.21
CA GLN A 176 3.65 -0.56 -2.21
C GLN A 176 5.06 -0.51 -2.82
N ALA A 177 5.25 -1.08 -4.02
CA ALA A 177 6.52 -0.96 -4.74
C ALA A 177 6.76 0.49 -5.20
N ALA A 178 5.71 1.20 -5.63
CA ALA A 178 5.77 2.59 -6.05
C ALA A 178 6.08 3.54 -4.89
N SER A 179 5.37 3.42 -3.76
CA SER A 179 5.59 4.23 -2.55
C SER A 179 7.00 4.06 -1.99
N ARG A 180 7.54 2.83 -2.03
CA ARG A 180 8.91 2.49 -1.59
C ARG A 180 10.00 2.76 -2.63
N GLY A 181 9.65 3.31 -3.81
CA GLY A 181 10.62 3.65 -4.85
C GLY A 181 11.32 2.44 -5.50
N LYS A 182 10.69 1.26 -5.52
CA LYS A 182 11.25 0.02 -6.10
C LYS A 182 10.95 -0.11 -7.60
N ALA A 183 11.59 0.71 -8.43
CA ALA A 183 11.29 0.81 -9.88
C ALA A 183 11.37 -0.50 -10.67
N ARG A 184 12.35 -1.36 -10.35
CA ARG A 184 12.45 -2.69 -10.96
C ARG A 184 11.23 -3.55 -10.66
N VAL A 185 10.79 -3.58 -9.40
CA VAL A 185 9.63 -4.38 -8.97
C VAL A 185 8.35 -3.84 -9.61
N ALA A 186 8.17 -2.51 -9.62
CA ALA A 186 7.04 -1.87 -10.28
C ALA A 186 6.98 -2.20 -11.78
N SER A 187 8.12 -2.13 -12.49
CA SER A 187 8.20 -2.50 -13.92
C SER A 187 7.80 -3.96 -14.17
N LEU A 188 8.22 -4.87 -13.29
CA LEU A 188 7.91 -6.30 -13.41
C LEU A 188 6.43 -6.59 -13.16
N LEU A 189 5.82 -5.92 -12.19
CA LEU A 189 4.39 -6.04 -11.89
C LEU A 189 3.53 -5.49 -13.03
N VAL A 190 3.89 -4.34 -13.59
CA VAL A 190 3.23 -3.77 -14.78
C VAL A 190 3.39 -4.70 -15.99
N TRP A 191 4.57 -5.31 -16.17
CA TRP A 191 4.78 -6.32 -17.22
C TRP A 191 3.91 -7.57 -17.01
N ALA A 192 3.65 -7.96 -15.76
CA ALA A 192 2.71 -9.03 -15.43
C ALA A 192 1.23 -8.60 -15.56
N GLY A 193 1.00 -7.32 -15.85
CA GLY A 193 -0.31 -6.72 -16.11
C GLY A 193 -1.05 -6.26 -14.85
N ALA A 194 -0.34 -5.96 -13.76
CA ALA A 194 -0.91 -5.20 -12.65
C ALA A 194 -1.35 -3.81 -13.15
N ASP A 195 -2.53 -3.37 -12.75
CA ASP A 195 -3.12 -2.11 -13.19
C ASP A 195 -2.65 -0.94 -12.32
N PRO A 196 -1.91 0.05 -12.87
CA PRO A 196 -1.44 1.21 -12.11
C PRO A 196 -2.54 2.15 -11.63
N MET A 197 -3.74 2.07 -12.22
CA MET A 197 -4.86 2.97 -11.93
C MET A 197 -5.92 2.32 -11.05
N ARG A 198 -5.73 1.06 -10.64
CA ARG A 198 -6.66 0.36 -9.76
C ARG A 198 -6.53 0.91 -8.33
N GLU A 199 -7.66 1.25 -7.74
CA GLU A 199 -7.74 1.65 -6.34
C GLU A 199 -7.46 0.46 -5.41
N VAL A 200 -6.68 0.72 -4.38
CA VAL A 200 -6.23 -0.23 -3.35
C VAL A 200 -6.12 0.48 -1.99
N PRO A 201 -6.09 -0.28 -0.88
CA PRO A 201 -5.74 0.27 0.43
C PRO A 201 -4.42 1.05 0.38
N TYR A 202 -4.32 2.12 1.17
CA TYR A 202 -3.09 2.92 1.28
C TYR A 202 -1.91 2.12 1.86
N GLU A 203 -2.17 1.21 2.80
CA GLU A 203 -1.13 0.39 3.44
C GLU A 203 -1.37 -1.11 3.24
N LEU A 204 -0.28 -1.84 3.05
CA LEU A 204 -0.32 -3.31 2.91
C LEU A 204 -0.70 -4.02 4.23
N GLU A 205 -0.38 -3.38 5.36
CA GLU A 205 -0.55 -3.89 6.73
C GLU A 205 -1.89 -3.43 7.36
N ASP A 206 -2.77 -2.76 6.60
CA ASP A 206 -4.12 -2.44 7.07
C ASP A 206 -5.01 -3.69 6.96
N ASP A 207 -4.91 -4.56 7.96
CA ASP A 207 -5.65 -5.82 8.07
C ASP A 207 -7.18 -5.63 8.15
N ASN A 208 -7.64 -4.41 8.44
CA ASN A 208 -9.06 -4.11 8.55
C ASN A 208 -9.70 -3.77 7.20
N TRP A 209 -8.96 -3.76 6.09
CA TRP A 209 -9.48 -3.30 4.79
C TRP A 209 -10.46 -4.30 4.16
N ASP A 210 -11.72 -3.89 4.04
CA ASP A 210 -12.73 -4.61 3.27
C ASP A 210 -12.94 -3.90 1.91
N PHE A 211 -12.69 -4.59 0.81
CA PHE A 211 -12.92 -4.06 -0.55
C PHE A 211 -14.39 -3.70 -0.82
N SER A 212 -15.32 -4.10 0.04
CA SER A 212 -16.74 -3.78 -0.07
C SER A 212 -17.16 -2.47 0.60
N ASP A 213 -16.34 -1.86 1.47
CA ASP A 213 -16.66 -0.63 2.21
C ASP A 213 -15.80 0.55 1.76
N SER A 214 -16.22 1.22 0.67
CA SER A 214 -15.46 2.28 -0.01
C SER A 214 -15.57 3.66 0.62
N GLU A 215 -16.47 3.89 1.60
CA GLU A 215 -16.85 5.26 1.98
C GLU A 215 -16.00 5.89 3.09
N ASN A 216 -15.12 5.14 3.78
CA ASN A 216 -14.52 5.65 5.02
C ASN A 216 -13.02 5.42 5.22
N ARG A 217 -12.26 5.07 4.18
CA ARG A 217 -10.82 4.79 4.31
C ARG A 217 -9.97 5.39 3.21
N LEU A 218 -8.71 5.69 3.55
CA LEU A 218 -7.72 6.23 2.63
C LEU A 218 -7.41 5.17 1.56
N SER A 219 -8.03 5.30 0.38
CA SER A 219 -7.65 4.56 -0.82
C SER A 219 -6.53 5.30 -1.55
N THR A 220 -5.78 4.55 -2.35
CA THR A 220 -4.82 5.11 -3.30
C THR A 220 -4.75 4.24 -4.56
N THR A 221 -4.20 4.78 -5.63
CA THR A 221 -3.76 3.97 -6.78
C THR A 221 -2.24 3.85 -6.81
N PRO A 222 -1.68 2.81 -7.47
CA PRO A 222 -0.24 2.74 -7.65
C PRO A 222 0.37 3.95 -8.38
N ALA A 223 -0.38 4.57 -9.28
CA ALA A 223 0.01 5.79 -9.97
C ALA A 223 0.10 6.99 -9.02
N GLU A 224 -0.89 7.17 -8.14
CA GLU A 224 -0.85 8.20 -7.09
C GLU A 224 0.32 7.94 -6.12
N ALA A 225 0.54 6.69 -5.69
CA ALA A 225 1.66 6.32 -4.84
C ALA A 225 3.02 6.63 -5.49
N ALA A 226 3.13 6.43 -6.82
CA ALA A 226 4.32 6.78 -7.58
C ALA A 226 4.56 8.30 -7.61
N ILE A 227 3.51 9.08 -7.84
CA ILE A 227 3.59 10.56 -7.83
C ILE A 227 3.95 11.06 -6.43
N GLY A 228 3.28 10.56 -5.39
CA GLY A 228 3.55 10.91 -4.00
C GLY A 228 4.98 10.58 -3.55
N SER A 229 5.59 9.53 -4.13
CA SER A 229 6.99 9.18 -3.86
C SER A 229 7.99 10.19 -4.43
N GLY A 230 7.58 10.99 -5.43
CA GLY A 230 8.45 11.91 -6.17
C GLY A 230 9.52 11.23 -7.02
N LYS A 231 9.42 9.92 -7.26
CA LYS A 231 10.43 9.14 -8.01
C LYS A 231 10.02 8.98 -9.47
N VAL A 232 10.62 9.80 -10.33
CA VAL A 232 10.37 9.82 -11.79
C VAL A 232 10.48 8.45 -12.46
N GLU A 233 11.46 7.64 -12.05
CA GLU A 233 11.66 6.31 -12.64
C GLU A 233 10.50 5.35 -12.37
N ILE A 234 9.74 5.55 -11.28
CA ILE A 234 8.52 4.79 -11.02
C ILE A 234 7.43 5.22 -11.99
N VAL A 235 7.19 6.52 -12.15
CA VAL A 235 6.17 7.05 -13.08
C VAL A 235 6.41 6.53 -14.50
N LYS A 236 7.67 6.55 -14.96
CA LYS A 236 8.07 5.97 -16.26
C LYS A 236 7.84 4.46 -16.33
N ALA A 237 8.15 3.72 -15.26
CA ALA A 237 7.93 2.28 -15.19
C ALA A 237 6.45 1.88 -15.29
N LEU A 238 5.54 2.73 -14.79
CA LEU A 238 4.10 2.46 -14.80
C LEU A 238 3.44 2.56 -16.18
N LYS A 239 4.08 3.22 -17.17
CA LYS A 239 3.56 3.37 -18.54
C LYS A 239 2.10 3.85 -18.56
N LEU A 240 1.81 4.86 -17.73
CA LEU A 240 0.47 5.38 -17.49
C LEU A 240 -0.22 5.86 -18.78
N LYS A 241 -1.54 5.63 -18.85
CA LYS A 241 -2.43 6.13 -19.91
C LYS A 241 -3.73 6.65 -19.27
N PRO A 242 -3.66 7.75 -18.50
CA PRO A 242 -4.79 8.19 -17.71
C PRO A 242 -5.93 8.72 -18.59
N THR A 243 -7.16 8.43 -18.16
CA THR A 243 -8.36 9.12 -18.64
C THR A 243 -8.39 10.58 -18.13
N VAL A 244 -9.41 11.36 -18.54
CA VAL A 244 -9.54 12.76 -18.11
C VAL A 244 -9.74 12.89 -16.59
N SER A 245 -10.58 12.04 -15.99
CA SER A 245 -10.81 12.03 -14.54
C SER A 245 -9.56 11.62 -13.78
N GLN A 246 -8.90 10.56 -14.24
CA GLN A 246 -7.64 10.08 -13.66
C GLN A 246 -6.52 11.12 -13.79
N ALA A 247 -6.44 11.87 -14.89
CA ALA A 247 -5.48 12.96 -15.04
C ALA A 247 -5.68 14.03 -13.96
N ARG A 248 -6.93 14.36 -13.63
CA ARG A 248 -7.25 15.30 -12.56
C ARG A 248 -6.73 14.80 -11.21
N GLU A 249 -7.02 13.55 -10.88
CA GLU A 249 -6.55 12.91 -9.63
C GLU A 249 -5.02 12.89 -9.56
N LEU A 250 -4.33 12.47 -10.62
CA LEU A 250 -2.86 12.44 -10.66
C LEU A 250 -2.24 13.82 -10.46
N LEU A 251 -2.80 14.86 -11.09
CA LEU A 251 -2.34 16.24 -10.93
C LEU A 251 -2.60 16.77 -9.52
N ASP A 252 -3.74 16.43 -8.92
CA ASP A 252 -4.12 16.83 -7.55
C ASP A 252 -3.19 16.21 -6.49
N ARG A 253 -2.72 14.98 -6.73
CA ARG A 253 -1.79 14.28 -5.81
C ARG A 253 -0.33 14.73 -5.91
N MET A 254 0.00 15.72 -6.73
CA MET A 254 1.36 16.26 -6.87
C MET A 254 1.77 17.16 -5.70
N TRP A 255 1.73 16.66 -4.47
CA TRP A 255 2.07 17.46 -3.27
C TRP A 255 3.53 17.96 -3.30
N ARG A 256 4.49 17.12 -3.73
CA ARG A 256 5.94 17.45 -3.79
C ARG A 256 6.44 17.46 -5.22
N PRO A 257 6.01 18.41 -6.06
CA PRO A 257 6.43 18.41 -7.44
C PRO A 257 7.90 18.80 -7.53
N SER A 258 8.64 18.08 -8.38
CA SER A 258 9.93 18.51 -8.90
C SER A 258 9.77 18.76 -10.39
N ARG A 259 10.71 19.52 -10.96
CA ARG A 259 10.77 19.78 -12.40
C ARG A 259 10.69 18.50 -13.23
N GLU A 260 11.44 17.48 -12.85
CA GLU A 260 11.52 16.20 -13.55
C GLU A 260 10.23 15.39 -13.41
N LEU A 261 9.58 15.44 -12.25
CA LEU A 261 8.29 14.78 -12.03
C LEU A 261 7.20 15.42 -12.87
N VAL A 262 7.12 16.76 -12.86
CA VAL A 262 6.17 17.52 -13.68
C VAL A 262 6.34 17.19 -15.15
N ARG A 263 7.57 17.21 -15.67
CA ARG A 263 7.85 16.82 -17.06
C ARG A 263 7.38 15.40 -17.36
N ALA A 264 7.69 14.44 -16.50
CA ALA A 264 7.27 13.05 -16.70
C ALA A 264 5.73 12.89 -16.70
N ILE A 265 5.01 13.72 -15.93
CA ILE A 265 3.55 13.75 -15.93
C ILE A 265 3.00 14.45 -17.18
N ILE A 266 3.57 15.56 -17.61
CA ILE A 266 3.19 16.24 -18.86
C ILE A 266 3.37 15.30 -20.06
N ASP A 267 4.48 14.56 -20.12
CA ASP A 267 4.80 13.63 -21.22
C ASP A 267 3.77 12.50 -21.39
N ILE A 268 3.07 12.11 -20.30
CA ILE A 268 2.04 11.05 -20.34
C ILE A 268 0.61 11.61 -20.51
N LEU A 269 0.41 12.90 -20.27
CA LEU A 269 -0.89 13.54 -20.33
C LEU A 269 -1.18 14.07 -21.74
N PRO A 270 -2.36 13.80 -22.32
CA PRO A 270 -2.82 14.56 -23.47
C PRO A 270 -2.88 16.06 -23.11
N GLU A 271 -2.47 16.95 -24.01
CA GLU A 271 -2.43 18.41 -23.76
C GLU A 271 -3.77 18.97 -23.22
N LYS A 272 -4.90 18.49 -23.76
CA LYS A 272 -6.25 18.86 -23.30
C LYS A 272 -6.57 18.44 -21.85
N ASN A 273 -5.80 17.55 -21.27
CA ASN A 273 -5.99 17.02 -19.91
C ASN A 273 -5.15 17.78 -18.86
N LEU A 274 -4.40 18.81 -19.23
CA LEU A 274 -3.61 19.59 -18.26
C LEU A 274 -4.49 20.52 -17.41
N ASN A 275 -5.55 21.07 -18.01
CA ASN A 275 -6.44 22.08 -17.43
C ASN A 275 -7.84 21.52 -17.14
N VAL A 276 -7.89 20.42 -16.39
CA VAL A 276 -9.09 19.57 -16.20
C VAL A 276 -10.03 20.01 -15.08
N SER A 277 -9.74 21.10 -14.36
CA SER A 277 -10.70 21.63 -13.40
C SER A 277 -11.93 22.21 -14.13
N GLU A 278 -13.05 22.34 -13.42
CA GLU A 278 -14.27 22.94 -13.96
C GLU A 278 -14.07 24.37 -14.48
N ARG A 279 -13.08 25.09 -13.94
CA ARG A 279 -12.71 26.46 -14.35
C ARG A 279 -11.60 26.48 -15.41
N GLY A 280 -11.25 25.33 -15.98
CA GLY A 280 -10.14 25.20 -16.93
C GLY A 280 -8.79 25.54 -16.30
N SER A 281 -8.62 25.24 -15.01
CA SER A 281 -7.38 25.40 -14.26
C SER A 281 -6.63 24.06 -14.19
N CYS A 282 -5.33 24.11 -13.99
CA CYS A 282 -4.49 22.95 -13.73
C CYS A 282 -4.47 22.65 -12.21
N PRO A 283 -4.97 21.48 -11.76
CA PRO A 283 -4.99 21.12 -10.33
C PRO A 283 -3.62 21.19 -9.67
N ALA A 284 -2.57 20.65 -10.32
CA ALA A 284 -1.20 20.69 -9.79
C ALA A 284 -0.70 22.13 -9.58
N LEU A 285 -1.00 23.04 -10.52
CA LEU A 285 -0.63 24.45 -10.40
C LEU A 285 -1.40 25.14 -9.26
N GLU A 286 -2.70 24.83 -9.11
CA GLU A 286 -3.48 25.32 -7.97
C GLU A 286 -2.87 24.90 -6.63
N GLU A 287 -2.52 23.62 -6.49
CA GLU A 287 -1.93 23.10 -5.25
C GLU A 287 -0.56 23.69 -4.96
N ILE A 288 0.30 23.87 -5.98
CA ILE A 288 1.60 24.54 -5.78
C ILE A 288 1.41 25.98 -5.27
N VAL A 289 0.47 26.73 -5.85
CA VAL A 289 0.21 28.12 -5.45
C VAL A 289 -0.47 28.22 -4.08
N LYS A 290 -1.34 27.26 -3.74
CA LYS A 290 -2.02 27.14 -2.43
C LYS A 290 -1.07 26.67 -1.33
N ARG A 291 0.11 26.16 -1.67
CA ARG A 291 1.04 25.56 -0.71
C ARG A 291 1.59 26.60 0.26
N GLY A 292 1.31 26.40 1.55
CA GLY A 292 1.94 27.16 2.64
C GLY A 292 3.42 26.83 2.78
N ARG A 293 4.06 27.40 3.81
CA ARG A 293 5.46 27.08 4.08
C ARG A 293 5.60 25.57 4.33
N PRO A 294 6.60 24.88 3.74
CA PRO A 294 6.82 23.47 4.00
C PRO A 294 6.88 23.17 5.50
N TRP A 295 6.11 22.18 5.93
CA TRP A 295 6.27 21.64 7.28
C TRP A 295 7.65 21.00 7.37
N SER A 296 8.39 21.27 8.45
CA SER A 296 9.78 20.82 8.66
C SER A 296 9.98 19.31 8.79
N TYR A 297 8.95 18.51 8.54
CA TYR A 297 9.02 17.04 8.49
C TYR A 297 9.59 16.51 7.16
N GLY A 298 9.91 17.40 6.21
CA GLY A 298 10.58 17.05 4.95
C GLY A 298 12.06 16.69 5.15
N ARG A 299 12.60 15.87 4.23
CA ARG A 299 14.06 15.61 4.13
C ARG A 299 14.82 16.76 3.46
N LEU A 300 14.10 17.69 2.84
CA LEU A 300 14.65 18.85 2.13
C LEU A 300 14.54 20.09 3.00
N SER A 301 15.43 21.05 2.79
CA SER A 301 15.27 22.37 3.39
C SER A 301 14.07 23.10 2.78
N PRO A 302 13.38 23.98 3.52
CA PRO A 302 12.29 24.78 2.97
C PRO A 302 12.67 25.54 1.71
N GLU A 303 13.90 26.05 1.63
CA GLU A 303 14.42 26.78 0.47
C GLU A 303 14.49 25.87 -0.77
N LYS A 304 14.97 24.64 -0.61
CA LYS A 304 15.04 23.70 -1.74
C LYS A 304 13.66 23.22 -2.18
N GLU A 305 12.73 23.04 -1.25
CA GLU A 305 11.34 22.72 -1.61
C GLU A 305 10.67 23.88 -2.36
N ASN A 306 10.91 25.12 -1.92
CA ASN A 306 10.42 26.31 -2.60
C ASN A 306 11.02 26.47 -4.00
N GLU A 307 12.31 26.20 -4.17
CA GLU A 307 12.97 26.21 -5.48
C GLU A 307 12.36 25.15 -6.42
N ASN A 308 12.21 23.91 -5.95
CA ASN A 308 11.58 22.84 -6.71
C ASN A 308 10.14 23.18 -7.11
N ALA A 309 9.38 23.83 -6.22
CA ALA A 309 8.02 24.27 -6.49
C ALA A 309 7.97 25.31 -7.61
N ILE A 310 8.89 26.29 -7.61
CA ILE A 310 8.95 27.29 -8.69
C ILE A 310 9.35 26.64 -10.02
N GLU A 311 10.36 25.78 -10.04
CA GLU A 311 10.76 25.07 -11.27
C GLU A 311 9.63 24.19 -11.81
N ALA A 312 8.86 23.56 -10.92
CA ALA A 312 7.66 22.81 -11.28
C ALA A 312 6.57 23.72 -11.87
N MET A 313 6.34 24.91 -11.32
CA MET A 313 5.41 25.89 -11.89
C MET A 313 5.85 26.34 -13.28
N GLU A 314 7.13 26.66 -13.47
CA GLU A 314 7.70 27.06 -14.75
C GLU A 314 7.39 26.00 -15.83
N GLU A 315 7.64 24.72 -15.53
CA GLU A 315 7.34 23.63 -16.48
C GLU A 315 5.85 23.44 -16.76
N LEU A 316 4.98 23.57 -15.75
CA LEU A 316 3.53 23.51 -15.96
C LEU A 316 3.05 24.65 -16.86
N LEU A 317 3.53 25.87 -16.59
CA LEU A 317 3.17 27.08 -17.31
C LEU A 317 3.67 27.05 -18.76
N ASP A 318 4.90 26.58 -18.98
CA ASP A 318 5.47 26.37 -20.32
C ASP A 318 4.67 25.35 -21.14
N ALA A 319 4.06 24.36 -20.46
CA ALA A 319 3.16 23.39 -21.07
C ALA A 319 1.71 23.90 -21.25
N GLY A 320 1.43 25.17 -20.93
CA GLY A 320 0.11 25.78 -21.10
C GLY A 320 -0.85 25.55 -19.94
N ALA A 321 -0.35 25.20 -18.75
CA ALA A 321 -1.17 25.17 -17.54
C ALA A 321 -1.72 26.55 -17.23
N ARG A 322 -2.95 26.57 -16.72
CA ARG A 322 -3.67 27.79 -16.32
C ARG A 322 -4.01 27.74 -14.85
N TRP A 323 -4.05 28.91 -14.23
CA TRP A 323 -4.41 29.13 -12.84
C TRP A 323 -5.65 30.02 -12.77
N ASN A 324 -6.81 29.39 -12.60
CA ASN A 324 -8.12 30.04 -12.49
C ASN A 324 -8.75 29.73 -11.11
N PRO A 325 -8.21 30.30 -10.02
CA PRO A 325 -8.70 30.03 -8.67
C PRO A 325 -10.12 30.59 -8.49
N PRO A 326 -10.95 30.00 -7.61
CA PRO A 326 -12.18 30.63 -7.20
C PRO A 326 -11.88 31.86 -6.33
N PRO A 327 -12.75 32.89 -6.33
CA PRO A 327 -12.56 34.08 -5.52
C PRO A 327 -12.36 33.80 -4.02
N ASP A 328 -13.05 32.77 -3.50
CA ASP A 328 -13.00 32.40 -2.08
C ASP A 328 -11.64 31.81 -1.67
N ASP A 329 -10.96 31.09 -2.56
CA ASP A 329 -9.63 30.50 -2.28
C ASP A 329 -8.55 31.58 -2.20
N LEU A 330 -8.72 32.73 -2.86
CA LEU A 330 -7.72 33.80 -2.84
C LEU A 330 -7.42 34.29 -1.43
N ARG A 331 -8.35 34.17 -0.47
CA ARG A 331 -8.06 34.48 0.94
C ARG A 331 -7.08 33.49 1.55
N TYR A 332 -7.26 32.20 1.25
CA TYR A 332 -6.39 31.12 1.74
C TYR A 332 -5.01 31.20 1.08
N ILE A 333 -4.96 31.32 -0.25
CA ILE A 333 -3.70 31.43 -1.03
C ILE A 333 -2.84 32.59 -0.52
N ARG A 334 -3.42 33.77 -0.27
CA ARG A 334 -2.67 34.91 0.30
C ARG A 334 -2.03 34.57 1.65
N ARG A 335 -2.74 33.83 2.51
CA ARG A 335 -2.22 33.40 3.81
C ARG A 335 -0.99 32.52 3.62
N CYS A 336 -1.10 31.52 2.75
CA CYS A 336 0.00 30.62 2.42
C CYS A 336 1.21 31.35 1.82
N LEU A 337 1.00 32.27 0.87
CA LEU A 337 2.07 33.05 0.26
C LEU A 337 2.83 33.93 1.27
N ILE A 338 2.16 34.51 2.27
CA ILE A 338 2.82 35.37 3.28
C ILE A 338 3.78 34.59 4.19
N GLU A 339 3.61 33.27 4.30
CA GLU A 339 4.50 32.40 5.09
C GLU A 339 5.86 32.16 4.40
N HIS A 340 5.95 32.45 3.11
CA HIS A 340 7.18 32.34 2.33
C HIS A 340 8.05 33.61 2.39
N ASP A 341 9.29 33.49 1.91
CA ASP A 341 10.18 34.64 1.77
C ASP A 341 9.70 35.60 0.67
N PRO A 342 10.05 36.90 0.75
CA PRO A 342 9.64 37.89 -0.25
C PRO A 342 10.00 37.53 -1.70
N LEU A 343 11.15 36.88 -1.93
CA LEU A 343 11.61 36.55 -3.28
C LEU A 343 10.75 35.44 -3.90
N HIS A 344 10.39 34.42 -3.11
CA HIS A 344 9.47 33.38 -3.55
C HIS A 344 8.11 33.95 -3.97
N VAL A 345 7.53 34.84 -3.15
CA VAL A 345 6.24 35.51 -3.46
C VAL A 345 6.34 36.29 -4.78
N VAL A 346 7.42 37.06 -4.97
CA VAL A 346 7.66 37.80 -6.21
C VAL A 346 7.74 36.86 -7.41
N ARG A 347 8.49 35.75 -7.31
CA ARG A 347 8.62 34.78 -8.41
C ARG A 347 7.27 34.18 -8.81
N VAL A 348 6.45 33.75 -7.84
CA VAL A 348 5.09 33.25 -8.10
C VAL A 348 4.25 34.29 -8.85
N VAL A 349 4.23 35.55 -8.38
CA VAL A 349 3.44 36.61 -9.01
C VAL A 349 3.93 36.91 -10.43
N ARG A 350 5.25 36.98 -10.65
CA ARG A 350 5.83 37.21 -11.99
C ARG A 350 5.46 36.10 -12.96
N LEU A 351 5.53 34.83 -12.53
CA LEU A 351 5.16 33.69 -13.37
C LEU A 351 3.70 33.75 -13.79
N LEU A 352 2.79 34.03 -12.84
CA LEU A 352 1.35 34.11 -13.13
C LEU A 352 0.98 35.34 -13.99
N LEU A 353 1.70 36.46 -13.83
CA LEU A 353 1.41 37.72 -14.53
C LEU A 353 1.96 37.76 -15.96
N TYR A 354 3.20 37.28 -16.16
CA TYR A 354 3.90 37.45 -17.44
C TYR A 354 3.85 36.25 -18.37
N THR A 355 3.47 35.07 -17.87
CA THR A 355 3.28 33.91 -18.75
C THR A 355 1.95 34.05 -19.50
N PRO A 356 1.95 34.10 -20.85
CA PRO A 356 0.73 34.27 -21.62
C PRO A 356 -0.30 33.18 -21.36
N GLY A 357 -1.51 33.57 -20.97
CA GLY A 357 -2.62 32.64 -20.73
C GLY A 357 -2.56 31.89 -19.39
N ALA A 358 -1.54 32.13 -18.57
CA ALA A 358 -1.40 31.50 -17.25
C ALA A 358 -2.52 31.90 -16.29
N CYS A 359 -2.85 33.19 -16.19
CA CYS A 359 -3.92 33.69 -15.35
C CYS A 359 -4.50 34.97 -15.94
N ASP A 360 -5.77 35.25 -15.66
CA ASP A 360 -6.33 36.57 -15.91
C ASP A 360 -5.67 37.62 -14.99
N SER A 361 -5.28 38.75 -15.57
CA SER A 361 -4.61 39.83 -14.84
C SER A 361 -5.45 40.34 -13.66
N GLN A 362 -6.78 40.32 -13.74
CA GLN A 362 -7.64 40.73 -12.64
C GLN A 362 -7.53 39.79 -11.43
N SER A 363 -7.39 38.49 -11.65
CA SER A 363 -7.18 37.49 -10.59
C SER A 363 -5.84 37.68 -9.90
N VAL A 364 -4.78 38.02 -10.63
CA VAL A 364 -3.46 38.36 -10.05
C VAL A 364 -3.52 39.66 -9.25
N LEU A 365 -4.17 40.71 -9.77
CA LEU A 365 -4.36 41.96 -9.05
C LEU A 365 -5.20 41.79 -7.78
N GLU A 366 -6.24 40.97 -7.87
CA GLU A 366 -7.07 40.60 -6.73
C GLU A 366 -6.21 39.85 -5.71
N LEU A 367 -5.46 38.82 -6.08
CA LEU A 367 -4.50 38.13 -5.21
C LEU A 367 -3.57 39.14 -4.48
N CYS A 368 -3.07 40.14 -5.19
CA CYS A 368 -2.14 41.15 -4.67
C CYS A 368 -2.81 42.35 -3.96
N ARG A 369 -4.13 42.34 -3.72
CA ARG A 369 -4.83 43.51 -3.19
C ARG A 369 -4.49 43.87 -1.74
N THR A 370 -4.14 42.89 -0.92
CA THR A 370 -4.04 43.11 0.54
C THR A 370 -2.73 43.82 0.91
N PRO A 371 -2.74 44.70 1.94
CA PRO A 371 -1.55 45.43 2.35
C PRO A 371 -0.35 44.51 2.68
N THR A 372 -0.61 43.38 3.35
CA THR A 372 0.43 42.44 3.75
C THR A 372 1.13 41.77 2.56
N ILE A 373 0.38 41.35 1.54
CA ILE A 373 0.98 40.81 0.30
C ILE A 373 1.76 41.91 -0.42
N ARG A 374 1.21 43.13 -0.52
CA ARG A 374 1.91 44.25 -1.15
C ARG A 374 3.22 44.58 -0.45
N GLN A 375 3.25 44.54 0.88
CA GLN A 375 4.47 44.75 1.66
C GLN A 375 5.51 43.64 1.39
N ARG A 376 5.08 42.38 1.29
CA ARG A 376 5.95 41.26 0.91
C ARG A 376 6.52 41.44 -0.49
N ILE A 377 5.70 41.81 -1.48
CA ILE A 377 6.14 42.07 -2.85
C ILE A 377 7.13 43.23 -2.86
N HIS A 378 6.83 44.36 -2.21
CA HIS A 378 7.74 45.51 -2.12
C HIS A 378 9.09 45.14 -1.48
N ALA A 379 9.10 44.28 -0.46
CA ALA A 379 10.33 43.83 0.18
C ALA A 379 11.20 42.95 -0.72
N GLY A 380 10.60 42.23 -1.68
CA GLY A 380 11.33 41.40 -2.66
C GLY A 380 11.67 42.13 -3.96
N ASP A 381 10.79 43.03 -4.42
CA ASP A 381 10.85 43.66 -5.73
C ASP A 381 9.97 44.93 -5.79
N VAL A 382 10.63 46.10 -5.69
CA VAL A 382 9.97 47.41 -5.71
C VAL A 382 9.41 47.75 -7.10
N GLU A 383 10.02 47.24 -8.18
CA GLU A 383 9.56 47.51 -9.55
C GLU A 383 8.23 46.82 -9.81
N LEU A 384 8.13 45.53 -9.47
CA LEU A 384 6.89 44.77 -9.59
C LEU A 384 5.77 45.39 -8.74
N TRP A 385 6.09 45.88 -7.53
CA TRP A 385 5.11 46.57 -6.69
C TRP A 385 4.54 47.84 -7.36
N ASN A 386 5.41 48.66 -7.96
CA ASN A 386 5.01 49.86 -8.68
C ASN A 386 4.14 49.53 -9.89
N GLU A 387 4.51 48.49 -10.64
CA GLU A 387 3.77 48.01 -11.80
C GLU A 387 2.36 47.54 -11.42
N LEU A 388 2.25 46.66 -10.40
CA LEU A 388 0.95 46.19 -9.91
C LEU A 388 0.07 47.36 -9.44
N THR A 389 0.67 48.39 -8.83
CA THR A 389 -0.05 49.60 -8.43
C THR A 389 -0.53 50.40 -9.63
N ALA A 390 0.27 50.51 -10.68
CA ALA A 390 -0.11 51.17 -11.93
C ALA A 390 -1.22 50.41 -12.67
N LEU A 391 -1.11 49.08 -12.74
CA LEU A 391 -2.14 48.21 -13.33
C LEU A 391 -3.47 48.32 -12.58
N ALA A 392 -3.44 48.34 -11.24
CA ALA A 392 -4.64 48.51 -10.43
C ALA A 392 -5.33 49.87 -10.61
N LYS A 393 -4.61 50.92 -11.00
CA LYS A 393 -5.17 52.26 -11.28
C LYS A 393 -5.80 52.40 -12.66
N LYS A 394 -5.45 51.51 -13.60
CA LYS A 394 -6.01 51.53 -14.97
C LYS A 394 -7.39 50.86 -15.05
N ARG A 395 -7.83 50.24 -13.97
CA ARG A 395 -9.16 49.66 -13.78
C ARG A 395 -10.10 50.71 -13.23
#